data_AF-A0A0L0BKD2-F1
#
_entry.id   AF-A0A0L0BKD2-F1
#
_cell.length_a   1.000
_cell.length_b   1.000
_cell.length_c   1.000
_cell.angle_alpha   90.00
_cell.angle_beta   90.00
_cell.angle_gamma   90.00
#
_symmetry.space_group_name_H-M   'P 1'
#
loop_
_entity.id
_entity.type
_entity.pdbx_description
1 polymer ?
#
loop_
_entity_poly.entity_id
_entity_poly.type
_entity_poly.pdbx_seq_one_letter_code
_entity_poly.pdbx_strand_id
1 'polypeptide(L)'
;MGQTSGTASRLLKEEPELRAWDTAAAQDPGSAAMDLAHAIRFGRAQEALEQLVVGEAGLTADHARALHFANEMAELHHYAPLIAVQDGTPALAPGVIELIRSFPEFGLWAGQPTWRL
;
A
#
# COMPACT_ATOMS: atom_id res chain seq x y z
N MET A 1 -45.15 14.79 5.05
CA MET A 1 -44.61 14.66 6.42
C MET A 1 -44.43 13.17 6.66
N GLY A 2 -43.31 12.57 7.03
CA GLY A 2 -41.97 13.05 7.36
C GLY A 2 -41.00 11.88 7.14
N GLN A 3 -39.72 12.22 7.00
CA GLN A 3 -38.61 11.32 6.71
C GLN A 3 -38.25 10.43 7.91
N THR A 4 -37.78 9.21 7.64
CA THR A 4 -36.73 8.53 8.43
C THR A 4 -35.83 7.80 7.43
N SER A 5 -34.66 8.37 7.14
CA SER A 5 -33.32 7.84 7.51
C SER A 5 -33.16 6.36 7.14
N GLY A 6 -32.35 5.97 6.15
CA GLY A 6 -31.01 6.49 5.86
C GLY A 6 -29.95 5.51 6.39
N THR A 7 -30.04 4.22 6.03
CA THR A 7 -29.06 3.19 6.37
C THR A 7 -29.00 2.12 5.28
N ALA A 8 -28.72 2.52 4.04
CA ALA A 8 -28.51 1.55 2.95
C ALA A 8 -27.51 2.02 1.89
N SER A 9 -26.55 2.89 2.24
CA SER A 9 -25.55 3.38 1.27
C SER A 9 -24.16 3.58 1.89
N ARG A 10 -23.70 2.63 2.71
CA ARG A 10 -22.31 2.60 3.20
C ARG A 10 -21.55 1.33 2.81
N LEU A 11 -21.92 0.73 1.69
CA LEU A 11 -20.99 -0.05 0.88
C LEU A 11 -20.25 0.95 -0.02
N LEU A 12 -19.48 1.83 0.61
CA LEU A 12 -18.54 2.71 -0.07
C LEU A 12 -17.41 1.82 -0.57
N LYS A 13 -17.65 1.22 -1.73
CA LYS A 13 -16.66 0.86 -2.77
C LYS A 13 -15.23 0.74 -2.24
N GLU A 14 -14.93 -0.29 -1.43
CA GLU A 14 -13.55 -0.75 -1.29
C GLU A 14 -13.08 -1.09 -2.71
N GLU A 15 -12.06 -0.39 -3.19
CA GLU A 15 -11.60 -0.63 -4.55
C GLU A 15 -11.08 -2.07 -4.64
N PRO A 16 -11.57 -2.89 -5.59
CA PRO A 16 -11.16 -4.29 -5.72
C PRO A 16 -9.65 -4.46 -5.89
N GLU A 17 -8.96 -3.41 -6.32
CA GLU A 17 -7.50 -3.30 -6.41
C GLU A 17 -6.80 -3.51 -5.05
N LEU A 18 -7.43 -3.10 -3.94
CA LEU A 18 -6.88 -3.26 -2.59
C LEU A 18 -6.78 -4.71 -2.14
N ARG A 19 -7.71 -5.57 -2.58
CA ARG A 19 -7.72 -6.98 -2.19
C ARG A 19 -6.65 -7.81 -2.89
N ALA A 20 -6.04 -7.30 -3.96
CA ALA A 20 -5.02 -8.05 -4.69
C ALA A 20 -3.79 -8.30 -3.80
N TRP A 21 -3.39 -7.31 -3.01
CA TRP A 21 -2.31 -7.46 -2.03
C TRP A 21 -2.70 -8.35 -0.86
N ASP A 22 -3.93 -8.23 -0.34
CA ASP A 22 -4.43 -9.14 0.70
C ASP A 22 -4.43 -10.60 0.22
N THR A 23 -4.84 -10.81 -1.04
CA THR A 23 -4.86 -12.13 -1.68
C THR A 23 -3.45 -12.67 -1.90
N ALA A 24 -2.53 -11.83 -2.38
CA ALA A 24 -1.13 -12.19 -2.56
C ALA A 24 -0.46 -12.55 -1.22
N ALA A 25 -0.69 -11.74 -0.19
CA ALA A 25 -0.21 -11.98 1.16
C ALA A 25 -0.75 -13.29 1.75
N ALA A 26 -2.00 -13.66 1.46
CA ALA A 26 -2.59 -14.90 1.93
C ALA A 26 -2.12 -16.16 1.16
N GLN A 27 -1.90 -16.04 -0.15
CA GLN A 27 -1.59 -17.19 -1.03
C GLN A 27 -0.11 -17.54 -1.08
N ASP A 28 0.76 -16.55 -1.26
CA ASP A 28 2.21 -16.71 -1.31
C ASP A 28 2.92 -15.51 -0.68
N PRO A 29 2.91 -15.42 0.67
CA PRO A 29 3.45 -14.27 1.39
C PRO A 29 4.94 -14.05 1.13
N GLY A 30 5.71 -15.12 0.89
CA GLY A 30 7.15 -15.02 0.67
C GLY A 30 7.48 -14.35 -0.66
N SER A 31 6.87 -14.82 -1.75
CA SER A 31 7.05 -14.20 -3.07
C SER A 31 6.51 -12.78 -3.10
N ALA A 32 5.30 -12.56 -2.56
CA ALA A 32 4.70 -11.24 -2.48
C ALA A 32 5.56 -10.25 -1.68
N ALA A 33 6.15 -10.67 -0.56
CA ALA A 33 7.05 -9.84 0.24
C ALA A 33 8.34 -9.49 -0.51
N MET A 34 8.94 -10.47 -1.23
CA MET A 34 10.13 -10.23 -2.04
C MET A 34 9.88 -9.23 -3.17
N ASP A 35 8.79 -9.41 -3.92
CA ASP A 35 8.43 -8.54 -5.02
C ASP A 35 8.07 -7.13 -4.53
N LEU A 36 7.33 -7.03 -3.43
CA LEU A 36 7.03 -5.74 -2.79
C LEU A 36 8.31 -5.04 -2.32
N ALA A 37 9.23 -5.75 -1.66
CA ALA A 37 10.51 -5.18 -1.26
C ALA A 37 11.33 -4.70 -2.47
N HIS A 38 11.29 -5.44 -3.58
CA HIS A 38 11.94 -5.02 -4.82
C HIS A 38 11.32 -3.74 -5.39
N ALA A 39 9.99 -3.68 -5.49
CA ALA A 39 9.26 -2.52 -5.98
C ALA A 39 9.55 -1.26 -5.16
N ILE A 40 9.50 -1.36 -3.82
CA ILE A 40 9.77 -0.22 -2.93
C ILE A 40 11.23 0.26 -3.06
N ARG A 41 12.20 -0.65 -3.21
CA ARG A 41 13.61 -0.28 -3.40
C ARG A 41 13.84 0.39 -4.74
N PHE A 42 13.24 -0.14 -5.80
CA PHE A 42 13.37 0.42 -7.14
C PHE A 42 12.83 1.84 -7.20
N GLY A 43 11.62 2.07 -6.67
CA GLY A 43 11.02 3.39 -6.61
C GLY A 43 11.63 4.31 -5.55
N ARG A 44 12.41 3.77 -4.60
CA ARG A 44 12.85 4.47 -3.38
C ARG A 44 11.66 5.02 -2.58
N ALA A 45 10.59 4.22 -2.48
CA ALA A 45 9.28 4.68 -2.04
C ALA A 45 9.05 4.63 -0.52
N GLN A 46 9.99 4.13 0.28
CA GLN A 46 9.78 3.97 1.74
C GLN A 46 9.33 5.27 2.40
N GLU A 47 10.04 6.38 2.19
CA GLU A 47 9.68 7.67 2.81
C GLU A 47 8.28 8.13 2.39
N ALA A 48 7.94 8.02 1.10
CA ALA A 48 6.63 8.39 0.59
C ALA A 48 5.50 7.55 1.22
N LEU A 49 5.73 6.25 1.39
CA LEU A 49 4.79 5.34 2.01
C LEU A 49 4.62 5.63 3.51
N GLU A 50 5.70 5.91 4.23
CA GLU A 50 5.64 6.29 5.65
C GLU A 50 4.87 7.60 5.85
N GLN A 51 5.03 8.58 4.95
CA GLN A 51 4.26 9.84 5.02
C GLN A 51 2.75 9.61 4.89
N LEU A 52 2.33 8.64 4.08
CA LEU A 52 0.92 8.27 3.96
C LEU A 52 0.36 7.63 5.23
N VAL A 53 1.18 6.91 5.98
CA VAL A 53 0.73 6.26 7.23
C VAL A 53 0.72 7.23 8.41
N VAL A 54 1.76 8.04 8.55
CA VAL A 54 1.91 8.97 9.69
C VAL A 54 1.03 10.21 9.53
N GLY A 55 0.72 10.63 8.29
CA GLY A 55 -0.20 11.74 8.01
C GLY A 55 0.33 13.12 8.37
N GLU A 56 1.62 13.26 8.69
CA GLU A 56 2.21 14.49 9.24
C GLU A 56 2.72 15.47 8.16
N ALA A 57 2.83 15.06 6.90
CA ALA A 57 3.16 15.94 5.79
C ALA A 57 2.53 15.48 4.47
N GLY A 58 2.09 16.43 3.64
CA GLY A 58 1.61 16.14 2.29
C GLY A 58 2.69 15.52 1.40
N LEU A 59 2.28 14.75 0.39
CA LEU A 59 3.22 14.18 -0.58
C LEU A 59 3.86 15.28 -1.43
N THR A 60 5.19 15.22 -1.56
CA THR A 60 5.95 16.06 -2.49
C THR A 60 5.90 15.48 -3.90
N ALA A 61 6.37 16.24 -4.90
CA ALA A 61 6.50 15.73 -6.27
C ALA A 61 7.48 14.54 -6.35
N ASP A 62 8.54 14.53 -5.52
CA ASP A 62 9.48 13.42 -5.47
C ASP A 62 8.84 12.18 -4.83
N HIS A 63 7.99 12.35 -3.81
CA HIS A 63 7.20 11.24 -3.26
C HIS A 63 6.27 10.65 -4.32
N ALA A 64 5.56 11.49 -5.08
CA ALA A 64 4.68 11.02 -6.15
C ALA A 64 5.45 10.24 -7.23
N ARG A 65 6.65 10.70 -7.61
CA ARG A 65 7.53 10.00 -8.56
C ARG A 65 8.01 8.66 -8.00
N ALA A 66 8.41 8.61 -6.74
CA ALA A 66 8.84 7.39 -6.07
C ALA A 66 7.73 6.34 -6.02
N LEU A 67 6.52 6.76 -5.65
CA LEU A 67 5.32 5.90 -5.62
C LEU A 67 4.94 5.42 -7.02
N HIS A 68 5.02 6.29 -8.04
CA HIS A 68 4.78 5.88 -9.42
C HIS A 68 5.72 4.76 -9.86
N PHE A 69 7.03 4.89 -9.66
CA PHE A 69 7.98 3.85 -10.03
C PHE A 69 7.82 2.55 -9.22
N ALA A 70 7.45 2.65 -7.94
CA ALA A 70 7.12 1.46 -7.15
C ALA A 70 5.87 0.75 -7.70
N ASN A 71 4.84 1.49 -8.09
CA ASN A 71 3.64 0.92 -8.71
C ASN A 71 3.93 0.29 -10.07
N GLU A 72 4.74 0.92 -10.93
CA GLU A 72 5.16 0.33 -12.21
C GLU A 72 5.88 -1.00 -11.99
N MET A 73 6.77 -1.08 -10.99
CA MET A 73 7.41 -2.35 -10.65
C MET A 73 6.43 -3.38 -10.12
N ALA A 74 5.50 -3.00 -9.24
CA ALA A 74 4.46 -3.91 -8.76
C ALA A 74 3.60 -4.45 -9.90
N GLU A 75 3.24 -3.60 -10.87
CA GLU A 75 2.47 -3.98 -12.06
C GLU A 75 3.21 -4.97 -12.95
N LEU A 76 4.54 -4.81 -13.12
CA LEU A 76 5.37 -5.79 -13.83
C LEU A 76 5.34 -7.18 -13.19
N HIS A 77 5.10 -7.25 -11.88
CA HIS A 77 4.90 -8.49 -11.12
C HIS A 77 3.42 -8.88 -11.01
N HIS A 78 2.53 -8.23 -11.76
CA HIS A 78 1.07 -8.44 -11.78
C HIS A 78 0.35 -8.14 -10.45
N TYR A 79 0.91 -7.27 -9.62
CA TYR A 79 0.24 -6.75 -8.43
C TYR A 79 -0.52 -5.46 -8.71
N ALA A 80 -1.49 -5.17 -7.85
CA ALA A 80 -2.19 -3.90 -7.83
C ALA A 80 -1.30 -2.76 -7.28
N PRO A 81 -1.73 -1.48 -7.41
CA PRO A 81 -1.02 -0.36 -6.81
C PRO A 81 -0.81 -0.51 -5.29
N LEU A 82 0.31 0.02 -4.79
CA LEU A 82 0.67 -0.02 -3.37
C LEU A 82 -0.21 0.90 -2.50
N ILE A 83 -0.80 1.92 -3.13
CA ILE A 83 -1.62 2.95 -2.50
C ILE A 83 -3.02 2.92 -3.12
N ALA A 84 -4.02 3.29 -2.35
CA ALA A 84 -5.38 3.52 -2.84
C ALA A 84 -5.96 4.81 -2.29
N VAL A 85 -7.15 5.17 -2.74
CA VAL A 85 -7.91 6.31 -2.21
C VAL A 85 -8.95 5.82 -1.22
N GLN A 86 -8.77 6.17 0.06
CA GLN A 86 -9.73 5.94 1.13
C GLN A 86 -10.29 7.27 1.64
N ASP A 87 -11.62 7.40 1.64
CA ASP A 87 -12.33 8.61 2.08
C ASP A 87 -11.82 9.91 1.43
N GLY A 88 -11.36 9.83 0.17
CA GLY A 88 -10.81 10.95 -0.59
C GLY A 88 -9.34 11.27 -0.31
N THR A 89 -8.66 10.44 0.47
CA THR A 89 -7.24 10.58 0.82
C THR A 89 -6.43 9.37 0.36
N PRO A 90 -5.19 9.55 -0.15
CA PRO A 90 -4.32 8.43 -0.44
C PRO A 90 -3.93 7.71 0.85
N ALA A 91 -4.02 6.38 0.84
CA ALA A 91 -3.66 5.51 1.96
C ALA A 91 -2.92 4.27 1.43
N LEU A 92 -2.06 3.67 2.26
CA LEU A 92 -1.46 2.39 1.93
C LEU A 92 -2.51 1.28 1.89
N ALA A 93 -2.38 0.38 0.93
CA ALA A 93 -3.21 -0.82 0.90
C ALA A 93 -2.95 -1.68 2.17
N PRO A 94 -3.99 -2.22 2.84
CA PRO A 94 -3.82 -3.03 4.04
C PRO A 94 -2.83 -4.20 3.88
N GLY A 95 -2.96 -5.00 2.82
CA GLY A 95 -2.04 -6.11 2.55
C GLY A 95 -0.60 -5.69 2.29
N VAL A 96 -0.36 -4.46 1.81
CA VAL A 96 1.00 -3.90 1.69
C VAL A 96 1.60 -3.67 3.08
N ILE A 97 0.82 -3.15 4.02
CA ILE A 97 1.27 -2.93 5.41
C ILE A 97 1.61 -4.28 6.06
N GLU A 98 0.77 -5.30 5.87
CA GLU A 98 1.01 -6.65 6.41
C GLU A 98 2.29 -7.28 5.85
N LEU A 99 2.50 -7.17 4.53
CA LEU A 99 3.72 -7.67 3.89
C LEU A 99 4.97 -6.91 4.33
N ILE A 100 4.91 -5.59 4.48
CA ILE A 100 6.06 -4.83 5.00
C ILE A 100 6.41 -5.30 6.42
N ARG A 101 5.40 -5.56 7.26
CA ARG A 101 5.62 -6.08 8.63
C ARG A 101 6.26 -7.47 8.65
N SER A 102 6.03 -8.30 7.64
CA SER A 102 6.64 -9.64 7.54
C SER A 102 8.03 -9.65 6.92
N PHE A 103 8.54 -8.53 6.37
CA PHE A 103 9.89 -8.47 5.78
C PHE A 103 10.99 -9.07 6.67
N PRO A 104 11.06 -8.79 7.99
CA PRO A 104 12.08 -9.38 8.85
C PRO A 104 12.02 -10.90 8.91
N GLU A 105 10.82 -11.49 8.84
CA GLU A 105 10.60 -12.94 8.89
C GLU A 105 11.20 -13.63 7.65
N PHE A 106 11.24 -12.92 6.53
CA PHE A 106 11.84 -13.39 5.27
C PHE A 106 13.30 -12.93 5.09
N GLY A 107 13.91 -12.30 6.09
CA GLY A 107 15.27 -11.75 5.98
C GLY A 107 15.37 -10.59 4.98
N LEU A 108 14.24 -9.95 4.67
CA LEU A 108 14.16 -8.81 3.76
C LEU A 108 14.42 -7.50 4.52
N TRP A 109 14.71 -6.45 3.77
CA TRP A 109 14.95 -5.10 4.30
C TRP A 109 16.21 -4.91 5.17
N ALA A 110 17.12 -5.89 5.22
CA ALA A 110 18.40 -5.72 5.90
C ALA A 110 19.22 -4.54 5.30
N GLY A 111 19.82 -3.73 6.18
CA GLY A 111 20.63 -2.57 5.80
C GLY A 111 19.85 -1.36 5.29
N GLN A 112 18.52 -1.38 5.35
CA GLN A 112 17.64 -0.25 5.03
C GLN A 112 17.12 0.42 6.31
N PRO A 113 16.60 1.66 6.24
CA PRO A 113 15.95 2.30 7.38
C PRO A 113 14.76 1.49 7.90
N THR A 114 14.55 1.52 9.21
CA THR A 114 13.39 0.89 9.85
C THR A 114 12.10 1.59 9.43
N TRP A 115 11.07 0.79 9.16
CA TRP A 115 9.75 1.26 8.78
C TRP A 115 9.03 1.99 9.91
N ARG A 116 8.35 3.09 9.55
CA ARG A 116 7.39 3.80 10.40
C ARG A 116 5.97 3.56 9.87
N LEU A 117 5.29 2.57 10.43
CA LEU A 117 3.95 2.09 10.04
C LEU A 117 2.98 2.03 11.23
#